data_AF-A0A2V1CY18-F1
#
_entry.id   AF-A0A2V1CY18-F1
#
_cell.length_a   1.000
_cell.length_b   1.000
_cell.length_c   1.000
_cell.angle_alpha   90.00
_cell.angle_beta   90.00
_cell.angle_gamma   90.00
#
_symmetry.space_group_name_H-M   'P 1'
#
loop_
_entity.id
_entity.type
_entity.pdbx_description
1 polymer ?
#
loop_
_entity_poly.entity_id
_entity_poly.type
_entity_poly.pdbx_seq_one_letter_code
_entity_poly.pdbx_strand_id
1 'polypeptide(L)'
;MRPSTIVALPVAIASASAMPTVSIDPSLIPDFGLMAGQDPNGSGSCAGANNILIPCFCPPDREEFIEKVNSAVASGNFLGTPVTFNVNPLAQSNKDKFDRATTCLIVLQSFNGTRGVGCPAASAPTILNQQKRFANLLERDLSHGS
;
A
#
# COMPACT_ATOMS: atom_id res chain seq x y z
N MET A 1 26.34 58.49 -29.72
CA MET A 1 25.05 57.78 -29.59
C MET A 1 25.35 56.30 -29.44
N ARG A 2 25.11 55.70 -28.27
CA ARG A 2 25.26 54.26 -28.02
C ARG A 2 23.85 53.67 -27.81
N PRO A 3 23.46 52.59 -28.49
CA PRO A 3 22.17 51.96 -28.25
C PRO A 3 22.28 51.02 -27.04
N SER A 4 21.35 51.15 -26.09
CA SER A 4 21.20 50.24 -24.96
C SER A 4 20.19 49.16 -25.31
N THR A 5 20.64 47.90 -25.35
CA THR A 5 19.81 46.73 -25.59
C THR A 5 19.20 46.25 -24.27
N ILE A 6 17.86 46.24 -24.17
CA ILE A 6 17.13 45.69 -23.02
C ILE A 6 16.86 44.21 -23.27
N VAL A 7 17.37 43.36 -22.38
CA VAL A 7 17.12 41.91 -22.34
C VAL A 7 15.84 41.65 -21.55
N ALA A 8 14.86 40.98 -22.16
CA ALA A 8 13.64 40.53 -21.50
C ALA A 8 13.82 39.11 -20.93
N LEU A 9 13.61 38.93 -19.62
CA LEU A 9 13.59 37.63 -18.95
C LEU A 9 12.19 37.00 -19.02
N PRO A 10 12.06 35.68 -19.28
CA PRO A 10 10.79 34.98 -19.15
C PRO A 10 10.50 34.67 -17.67
N VAL A 11 9.28 35.00 -17.22
CA VAL A 11 8.76 34.61 -15.90
C VAL A 11 8.10 33.23 -16.03
N ALA A 12 8.68 32.21 -15.41
CA ALA A 12 8.07 30.89 -15.30
C ALA A 12 7.11 30.85 -14.11
N ILE A 13 5.81 30.71 -14.38
CA ILE A 13 4.77 30.44 -13.39
C ILE A 13 4.74 28.94 -13.11
N ALA A 14 5.30 28.53 -11.97
CA ALA A 14 5.22 27.16 -11.48
C ALA A 14 3.89 26.94 -10.73
N SER A 15 2.96 26.19 -11.33
CA SER A 15 1.74 25.75 -10.65
C SER A 15 2.06 24.54 -9.76
N ALA A 16 2.17 24.76 -8.46
CA ALA A 16 2.26 23.67 -7.48
C ALA A 16 0.85 23.06 -7.28
N SER A 17 0.59 21.89 -7.87
CA SER A 17 -0.56 21.08 -7.50
C SER A 17 -0.33 20.52 -6.10
N ALA A 18 -0.93 21.14 -5.09
CA ALA A 18 -1.00 20.57 -3.76
C ALA A 18 -1.81 19.27 -3.83
N MET A 19 -1.11 18.13 -3.84
CA MET A 19 -1.77 16.84 -3.69
C MET A 19 -2.41 16.82 -2.30
N PRO A 20 -3.72 16.52 -2.19
CA PRO A 20 -4.34 16.41 -0.87
C PRO A 20 -3.61 15.33 -0.08
N THR A 21 -2.99 15.74 1.02
CA THR A 21 -2.34 14.81 1.95
C THR A 21 -3.42 14.12 2.76
N VAL A 22 -3.85 12.94 2.30
CA VAL A 22 -4.65 12.03 3.12
C VAL A 22 -3.72 11.44 4.18
N SER A 23 -3.95 11.78 5.44
CA SER A 23 -3.25 11.15 6.57
C SER A 23 -4.12 10.03 7.11
N ILE A 24 -3.76 8.80 6.78
CA ILE A 24 -4.39 7.59 7.31
C ILE A 24 -3.90 7.39 8.75
N ASP A 25 -4.82 7.13 9.67
CA ASP A 25 -4.47 6.64 11.00
C ASP A 25 -3.71 5.30 10.87
N PRO A 26 -2.43 5.22 11.31
CA PRO A 26 -1.62 4.01 11.17
C PRO A 26 -2.26 2.75 11.77
N SER A 27 -3.15 2.89 12.76
CA SER A 27 -3.87 1.77 13.37
C SER A 27 -4.84 1.07 12.39
N LEU A 28 -5.20 1.72 11.28
CA LEU A 28 -6.01 1.13 10.21
C LEU A 28 -5.20 0.26 9.25
N ILE A 29 -3.87 0.31 9.33
CA ILE A 29 -2.95 -0.50 8.54
C ILE A 29 -2.43 -1.63 9.45
N PRO A 30 -2.89 -2.89 9.25
CA PRO A 30 -2.49 -3.98 10.11
C PRO A 30 -0.99 -4.23 10.04
N ASP A 31 -0.40 -4.73 11.13
CA ASP A 31 0.96 -5.24 11.13
C ASP A 31 1.14 -6.39 10.13
N PHE A 32 2.37 -6.64 9.70
CA PHE A 32 2.66 -7.76 8.80
C PHE A 32 2.47 -9.11 9.48
N GLY A 33 2.82 -9.21 10.77
CA GLY A 33 2.82 -10.47 11.52
C GLY A 33 4.07 -11.34 11.29
N LEU A 34 5.06 -10.84 10.56
CA LEU A 34 6.40 -11.42 10.40
C LEU A 34 7.44 -10.30 10.47
N MET A 35 8.70 -10.67 10.68
CA MET A 35 9.84 -9.74 10.66
C MET A 35 10.74 -10.04 9.46
N ALA A 36 11.33 -9.00 8.88
CA ALA A 36 12.30 -9.16 7.80
C ALA A 36 13.51 -9.95 8.33
N GLY A 37 14.07 -10.82 7.47
CA GLY A 37 15.27 -11.60 7.80
C GLY A 37 15.04 -12.80 8.74
N GLN A 38 13.79 -13.13 9.10
CA GLN A 38 13.51 -14.26 9.98
C GLN A 38 13.79 -15.61 9.29
N ASP A 39 14.32 -16.57 10.05
CA ASP A 39 14.56 -17.96 9.60
C ASP A 39 15.20 -18.07 8.19
N PRO A 40 16.41 -17.51 7.98
CA PRO A 40 17.07 -17.54 6.68
C PRO A 40 17.51 -18.96 6.30
N ASN A 41 17.32 -19.34 5.04
CA ASN A 41 17.69 -20.66 4.53
C ASN A 41 19.11 -20.74 3.92
N GLY A 42 19.86 -19.63 3.95
CA GLY A 42 21.22 -19.54 3.38
C GLY A 42 21.29 -19.18 1.89
N SER A 43 20.15 -19.06 1.19
CA SER A 43 20.09 -18.74 -0.25
C SER A 43 19.45 -17.37 -0.55
N GLY A 44 19.37 -16.49 0.43
CA GLY A 44 18.69 -15.18 0.31
C GLY A 44 17.17 -15.22 0.52
N SER A 45 16.62 -16.39 0.87
CA SER A 45 15.21 -16.57 1.20
C SER A 45 15.01 -16.86 2.69
N CYS A 46 13.87 -16.40 3.19
CA CYS A 46 13.44 -16.49 4.58
C CYS A 46 12.09 -17.22 4.66
N ALA A 47 11.74 -17.74 5.83
CA ALA A 47 10.45 -18.41 6.00
C ALA A 47 9.30 -17.40 6.09
N GLY A 48 8.36 -17.47 5.14
CA GLY A 48 7.09 -16.76 5.20
C GLY A 48 5.98 -17.60 5.81
N ALA A 49 4.77 -17.07 5.77
CA ALA A 49 3.58 -17.75 6.22
C ALA A 49 3.42 -19.14 5.55
N ASN A 50 3.07 -20.15 6.34
CA ASN A 50 2.94 -21.54 5.89
C ASN A 50 4.20 -22.13 5.24
N ASN A 51 5.39 -21.70 5.69
CA ASN A 51 6.69 -22.12 5.16
C ASN A 51 6.91 -21.77 3.67
N ILE A 52 6.14 -20.83 3.13
CA ILE A 52 6.38 -20.32 1.79
C ILE A 52 7.65 -19.46 1.83
N LEU A 53 8.63 -19.77 0.98
CA LEU A 53 9.85 -18.98 0.89
C LEU A 53 9.54 -17.57 0.38
N ILE A 54 10.03 -16.57 1.11
CA ILE A 54 9.94 -15.15 0.76
C ILE A 54 11.35 -14.55 0.67
N PRO A 55 11.56 -13.44 -0.05
CA PRO A 55 12.83 -12.72 0.02
C PRO A 55 13.09 -12.26 1.45
N CYS A 56 14.34 -12.36 1.93
CA CYS A 56 14.66 -11.98 3.31
C CYS A 56 14.49 -10.49 3.61
N PHE A 57 14.42 -9.62 2.60
CA PHE A 57 14.08 -8.21 2.81
C PHE A 57 12.58 -7.99 3.07
N CYS A 58 11.73 -9.01 2.95
CA CYS A 58 10.29 -8.94 3.18
C CYS A 58 9.92 -9.42 4.60
N PRO A 59 8.93 -8.80 5.26
CA PRO A 59 8.16 -7.63 4.81
C PRO A 59 9.01 -6.35 4.74
N PRO A 60 8.57 -5.32 3.99
CA PRO A 60 9.32 -4.07 3.85
C PRO A 60 9.38 -3.29 5.17
N ASP A 61 10.14 -2.19 5.16
CA ASP A 61 10.08 -1.21 6.26
C ASP A 61 8.64 -0.73 6.48
N ARG A 62 8.24 -0.61 7.75
CA ARG A 62 6.85 -0.31 8.10
C ARG A 62 6.47 1.13 7.80
N GLU A 63 7.38 2.08 8.03
CA GLU A 63 7.09 3.49 7.79
C GLU A 63 6.99 3.75 6.28
N GLU A 64 7.93 3.21 5.50
CA GLU A 64 7.88 3.31 4.02
C GLU A 64 6.63 2.62 3.46
N PHE A 65 6.21 1.49 4.05
CA PHE A 65 4.94 0.83 3.70
C PHE A 65 3.73 1.71 3.95
N ILE A 66 3.65 2.32 5.13
CA ILE A 66 2.54 3.23 5.47
C ILE A 66 2.54 4.43 4.52
N GLU A 67 3.70 5.00 4.18
CA GLU A 67 3.79 6.10 3.23
C GLU A 67 3.24 5.72 1.84
N LYS A 68 3.65 4.56 1.30
CA LYS A 68 3.12 4.09 0.01
C LYS A 68 1.62 3.78 0.06
N VAL A 69 1.11 3.27 1.18
CA VAL A 69 -0.35 3.09 1.38
C VAL A 69 -1.06 4.44 1.38
N ASN A 70 -0.56 5.44 2.11
CA ASN A 70 -1.11 6.80 2.08
C ASN A 70 -1.14 7.37 0.66
N SER A 71 -0.03 7.23 -0.09
CA SER A 71 0.04 7.68 -1.48
C SER A 71 -0.98 6.97 -2.37
N ALA A 72 -1.13 5.65 -2.23
CA ALA A 72 -2.09 4.86 -3.00
C ALA A 72 -3.54 5.29 -2.73
N VAL A 73 -3.87 5.56 -1.47
CA VAL A 73 -5.22 5.96 -1.06
C VAL A 73 -5.53 7.38 -1.53
N ALA A 74 -4.57 8.30 -1.40
CA ALA A 74 -4.73 9.68 -1.88
C ALA A 74 -4.94 9.76 -3.40
N SER A 75 -4.30 8.88 -4.17
CA SER A 75 -4.49 8.79 -5.63
C SER A 75 -5.66 7.90 -6.06
N GLY A 76 -6.22 7.08 -5.16
CA GLY A 76 -7.17 6.02 -5.50
C GLY A 76 -6.57 4.92 -6.40
N ASN A 77 -5.24 4.87 -6.53
CA ASN A 77 -4.55 3.97 -7.45
C ASN A 77 -3.11 3.68 -7.01
N PHE A 78 -2.65 2.43 -7.18
CA PHE A 78 -1.25 2.09 -7.02
C PHE A 78 -0.72 1.37 -8.27
N LEU A 79 0.20 2.03 -8.98
CA LEU A 79 0.83 1.54 -10.22
C LEU A 79 -0.17 1.00 -11.25
N GLY A 80 -1.28 1.70 -11.47
CA GLY A 80 -2.33 1.33 -12.41
C GLY A 80 -3.32 0.29 -11.88
N THR A 81 -3.26 -0.08 -10.60
CA THR A 81 -4.27 -0.90 -9.93
C THR A 81 -5.14 -0.01 -9.05
N PRO A 82 -6.47 0.07 -9.27
CA PRO A 82 -7.36 0.83 -8.41
C PRO A 82 -7.30 0.35 -6.96
N VAL A 83 -7.39 1.27 -6.00
CA VAL A 83 -7.46 0.94 -4.58
C VAL A 83 -8.68 1.60 -3.93
N THR A 84 -9.20 0.94 -2.90
CA THR A 84 -10.34 1.43 -2.10
C THR A 84 -9.95 1.32 -0.64
N PHE A 85 -9.98 2.43 0.09
CA PHE A 85 -9.61 2.45 1.50
C PHE A 85 -10.42 3.50 2.24
N ASN A 86 -11.30 3.04 3.13
CA ASN A 86 -12.04 3.95 4.00
C ASN A 86 -11.13 4.43 5.13
N VAL A 87 -10.81 5.72 5.17
CA VAL A 87 -9.89 6.31 6.17
C VAL A 87 -10.57 6.64 7.50
N ASN A 88 -11.89 6.53 7.60
CA ASN A 88 -12.61 6.79 8.86
C ASN A 88 -12.35 5.64 9.86
N PRO A 89 -11.73 5.89 11.02
CA PRO A 89 -11.44 4.83 11.99
C PRO A 89 -12.70 4.19 12.59
N LEU A 90 -13.85 4.87 12.53
CA LEU A 90 -15.13 4.33 12.99
C LEU A 90 -15.82 3.45 11.93
N ALA A 91 -15.39 3.50 10.67
CA ALA A 91 -15.89 2.61 9.63
C ALA A 91 -15.32 1.21 9.84
N GLN A 92 -16.17 0.27 10.23
CA GLN A 92 -15.78 -1.07 10.70
C GLN A 92 -16.58 -2.20 10.04
N SER A 93 -17.25 -1.91 8.91
CA SER A 93 -17.99 -2.94 8.17
C SER A 93 -17.05 -4.04 7.66
N ASN A 94 -17.59 -5.23 7.35
CA ASN A 94 -16.83 -6.30 6.71
C ASN A 94 -16.19 -5.80 5.40
N LYS A 95 -16.92 -4.98 4.65
CA LYS A 95 -16.44 -4.39 3.40
C LYS A 95 -15.27 -3.43 3.63
N ASP A 96 -15.37 -2.52 4.59
CA ASP A 96 -14.27 -1.58 4.91
C ASP A 96 -13.00 -2.34 5.29
N LYS A 97 -13.12 -3.39 6.12
CA LYS A 97 -11.97 -4.18 6.58
C LYS A 97 -11.35 -5.00 5.46
N PHE A 98 -12.16 -5.51 4.53
CA PHE A 98 -11.71 -6.19 3.31
C PHE A 98 -10.99 -5.22 2.37
N ASP A 99 -11.58 -4.05 2.10
CA ASP A 99 -11.03 -3.04 1.19
C ASP A 99 -9.67 -2.53 1.70
N ARG A 100 -9.56 -2.25 3.01
CA ARG A 100 -8.28 -1.85 3.65
C ARG A 100 -7.20 -2.91 3.48
N ALA A 101 -7.50 -4.17 3.81
CA ALA A 101 -6.54 -5.27 3.70
C ALA A 101 -6.13 -5.53 2.24
N THR A 102 -7.08 -5.43 1.30
CA THR A 102 -6.82 -5.57 -0.13
C THR A 102 -5.89 -4.47 -0.65
N THR A 103 -6.15 -3.22 -0.28
CA THR A 103 -5.26 -2.10 -0.62
C THR A 103 -3.85 -2.30 -0.07
N CYS A 104 -3.72 -2.73 1.19
CA CYS A 104 -2.42 -3.05 1.79
C CYS A 104 -1.67 -4.14 1.01
N LEU A 105 -2.37 -5.20 0.57
CA LEU A 105 -1.76 -6.27 -0.24
C LEU A 105 -1.36 -5.81 -1.64
N ILE A 106 -2.15 -4.95 -2.29
CA ILE A 106 -1.81 -4.37 -3.60
C ILE A 106 -0.49 -3.59 -3.51
N VAL A 107 -0.37 -2.76 -2.46
CA VAL A 107 0.85 -1.97 -2.19
C VAL A 107 2.02 -2.89 -1.88
N LEU A 108 1.83 -3.88 -0.99
CA LEU A 108 2.87 -4.83 -0.60
C LEU A 108 3.45 -5.58 -1.82
N GLN A 109 2.58 -6.09 -2.69
CA GLN A 109 2.98 -6.87 -3.86
C GLN A 109 3.60 -6.02 -4.97
N SER A 110 3.49 -4.70 -4.88
CA SER A 110 4.00 -3.76 -5.87
C SER A 110 5.02 -2.78 -5.27
N PHE A 111 5.54 -3.11 -4.08
CA PHE A 111 6.27 -2.19 -3.22
C PHE A 111 7.55 -1.64 -3.86
N ASN A 112 8.24 -2.42 -4.69
CA ASN A 112 9.49 -2.01 -5.36
C ASN A 112 9.24 -1.18 -6.63
N GLY A 113 8.07 -0.52 -6.75
CA GLY A 113 7.76 0.40 -7.85
C GLY A 113 7.39 -0.28 -9.17
N THR A 114 7.29 -1.61 -9.20
CA THR A 114 6.77 -2.37 -10.35
C THR A 114 5.64 -3.28 -9.89
N ARG A 115 4.50 -3.26 -10.60
CA ARG A 115 3.32 -4.06 -10.25
C ARG A 115 3.69 -5.55 -10.18
N GLY A 116 3.36 -6.20 -9.07
CA GLY A 116 3.63 -7.62 -8.84
C GLY A 116 5.10 -7.96 -8.53
N VAL A 117 5.99 -6.96 -8.51
CA VAL A 117 7.39 -7.10 -8.11
C VAL A 117 7.56 -6.34 -6.79
N GLY A 118 7.27 -7.04 -5.70
CA GLY A 118 7.34 -6.52 -4.35
C GLY A 118 7.40 -7.69 -3.37
N CYS A 119 6.85 -7.49 -2.18
CA CYS A 119 6.79 -8.54 -1.19
C CYS A 119 5.57 -9.46 -1.42
N PRO A 120 5.74 -10.78 -1.43
CA PRO A 120 4.63 -11.71 -1.58
C PRO A 120 3.71 -11.62 -0.35
N ALA A 121 2.42 -11.94 -0.51
CA ALA A 121 1.46 -11.89 0.61
C ALA A 121 1.85 -12.81 1.80
N ALA A 122 2.64 -13.85 1.53
CA ALA A 122 3.20 -14.71 2.58
C ALA A 122 4.16 -13.98 3.54
N SER A 123 4.65 -12.79 3.19
CA SER A 123 5.44 -11.92 4.08
C SER A 123 4.59 -11.11 5.06
N ALA A 124 3.27 -11.06 4.86
CA ALA A 124 2.34 -10.30 5.70
C ALA A 124 1.09 -11.14 6.06
N PRO A 125 1.24 -12.27 6.79
CA PRO A 125 0.15 -13.17 7.13
C PRO A 125 -1.03 -12.49 7.82
N THR A 126 -0.79 -11.50 8.68
CA THR A 126 -1.89 -10.80 9.38
C THR A 126 -2.79 -10.06 8.39
N ILE A 127 -2.20 -9.34 7.44
CA ILE A 127 -2.94 -8.64 6.38
C ILE A 127 -3.67 -9.64 5.47
N LEU A 128 -3.00 -10.72 5.07
CA LEU A 128 -3.59 -11.77 4.22
C LEU A 128 -4.77 -12.47 4.90
N ASN A 129 -4.63 -12.82 6.17
CA ASN A 129 -5.68 -13.46 6.96
C ASN A 129 -6.88 -12.52 7.14
N GLN A 130 -6.63 -11.23 7.34
CA GLN A 130 -7.68 -10.22 7.39
C GLN A 130 -8.47 -10.16 6.08
N GLN A 131 -7.78 -10.06 4.94
CA GLN A 131 -8.44 -10.04 3.62
C GLN A 131 -9.32 -11.27 3.44
N LYS A 132 -8.77 -12.47 3.63
CA LYS A 132 -9.51 -13.73 3.45
C LYS A 132 -10.72 -13.84 4.36
N ARG A 133 -10.54 -13.47 5.64
CA ARG A 133 -11.63 -13.51 6.62
C ARG A 133 -12.81 -12.65 6.17
N PHE A 134 -12.53 -11.41 5.78
CA PHE A 134 -13.60 -10.48 5.42
C PHE A 134 -14.18 -10.74 4.03
N ALA A 135 -13.40 -11.31 3.09
CA ALA A 135 -13.92 -11.85 1.85
C ALA A 135 -14.99 -12.93 2.11
N ASN A 136 -14.65 -13.93 2.92
CA ASN A 136 -15.59 -15.01 3.28
C ASN A 136 -16.85 -14.48 3.96
N LEU A 137 -16.72 -13.46 4.84
CA LEU A 137 -17.87 -12.86 5.50
C LEU A 137 -18.80 -12.13 4.52
N LEU A 138 -18.23 -11.38 3.57
CA LEU A 138 -19.00 -10.71 2.53
C LEU A 138 -19.76 -11.70 1.64
N GLU A 139 -19.12 -12.81 1.26
CA GLU A 139 -19.76 -13.87 0.48
C GLU A 139 -20.94 -14.51 1.23
N ARG A 140 -20.82 -14.67 2.55
CA ARG A 140 -21.96 -15.14 3.37
C ARG A 140 -23.06 -14.09 3.46
N ASP A 141 -22.73 -12.81 3.57
CA ASP A 141 -23.75 -11.76 3.62
C ASP A 141 -24.56 -11.73 2.31
N LEU A 142 -23.92 -11.99 1.17
CA LEU A 142 -24.58 -12.18 -0.13
C LEU A 142 -25.48 -13.43 -0.17
N SER A 143 -25.04 -14.55 0.40
CA SER A 143 -25.79 -15.81 0.35
C SER A 143 -27.03 -15.85 1.25
N HIS A 144 -27.07 -15.04 2.31
CA HIS A 144 -28.23 -14.96 3.23
C HIS A 144 -29.19 -13.81 2.88
N GLY A 145 -28.84 -12.96 1.90
CA GLY A 145 -29.66 -11.83 1.44
C GLY A 145 -30.46 -12.11 0.17
N SER A 146 -30.54 -13.37 -0.28
CA SER A 146 -31.35 -13.82 -1.43
C SER A 146 -32.57 -14.61 -0.99
#